data_AF-A0A950VMU4-F1
#
_entry.id   AF-A0A950VMU4-F1
#
_cell.length_a   1.000
_cell.length_b   1.000
_cell.length_c   1.000
_cell.angle_alpha   90.00
_cell.angle_beta   90.00
_cell.angle_gamma   90.00
#
_symmetry.space_group_name_H-M   'P 1'
#
loop_
_entity.id
_entity.type
_entity.pdbx_description
1 polymer ?
#
loop_
_entity_poly.entity_id
_entity_poly.type
_entity_poly.pdbx_seq_one_letter_code
_entity_poly.pdbx_strand_id
1 'polypeptide(L)'
;QDLASFRHRLETTKQGTAPLQTLLHVAGGWYYFGREDLARPVLQEARSLLLEGSLSPHEQKPLACTYVTVLGQAPMEFALPRFEELFHKLERVHDAFTTNSHYALSKLMFVEAVVLALVSDDFVVGTEVRRWLDDDEYLVRRRIHRDVRTLMAQAGL
;
A
#
# COMPACT_ATOMS: atom_id res chain seq x y z
N GLN A 1 -14.77 11.82 -9.10
CA GLN A 1 -14.67 12.45 -7.77
C GLN A 1 -13.43 13.32 -7.80
N ASP A 2 -13.56 14.62 -7.62
CA ASP A 2 -12.54 15.61 -8.00
C ASP A 2 -11.39 15.69 -6.97
N LEU A 3 -10.20 15.21 -7.33
CA LEU A 3 -9.01 15.17 -6.46
C LEU A 3 -8.49 16.57 -6.11
N ALA A 4 -8.74 17.57 -6.96
CA ALA A 4 -8.39 18.96 -6.68
C ALA A 4 -9.15 19.50 -5.46
N SER A 5 -10.44 19.16 -5.34
CA SER A 5 -11.26 19.49 -4.17
C SER A 5 -10.83 18.74 -2.90
N PHE A 6 -10.12 17.61 -3.05
CA PHE A 6 -9.58 16.85 -1.92
C PHE A 6 -8.28 17.48 -1.40
N ARG A 7 -7.41 17.96 -2.28
CA ARG A 7 -6.20 18.72 -1.92
C ARG A 7 -6.54 19.98 -1.11
N HIS A 8 -7.49 20.78 -1.57
CA HIS A 8 -7.97 21.95 -0.83
C HIS A 8 -8.57 21.57 0.54
N ARG A 9 -9.15 20.37 0.69
CA ARG A 9 -9.66 19.89 1.99
C ARG A 9 -8.54 19.44 2.92
N LEU A 10 -7.51 18.74 2.43
CA LEU A 10 -6.30 18.43 3.20
C LEU A 10 -5.57 19.69 3.69
N GLU A 11 -5.55 20.75 2.87
CA GLU A 11 -4.93 22.02 3.24
C GLU A 11 -5.77 22.85 4.23
N THR A 12 -7.10 22.69 4.24
CA THR A 12 -8.02 23.52 5.07
C THR A 12 -8.42 22.88 6.39
N THR A 13 -8.35 21.57 6.54
CA THR A 13 -8.53 20.92 7.84
C THR A 13 -7.16 20.70 8.49
N LYS A 14 -7.06 20.86 9.81
CA LYS A 14 -5.94 20.34 10.63
C LYS A 14 -5.77 18.81 10.55
N GLN A 15 -6.42 18.14 9.59
CA GLN A 15 -6.34 16.72 9.35
C GLN A 15 -5.13 16.52 8.45
N GLY A 16 -3.98 16.14 9.04
CA GLY A 16 -2.73 15.88 8.32
C GLY A 16 -2.85 14.75 7.28
N THR A 17 -1.78 14.00 7.03
CA THR A 17 -1.73 13.01 5.92
C THR A 17 -2.67 11.80 6.03
N ALA A 18 -3.46 11.68 7.11
CA ALA A 18 -4.31 10.52 7.40
C ALA A 18 -5.39 10.22 6.33
N PRO A 19 -6.17 11.19 5.81
CA PRO A 19 -7.17 10.89 4.78
C PRO A 19 -6.54 10.35 3.50
N LEU A 20 -5.34 10.84 3.15
CA LEU A 20 -4.59 10.37 1.98
C LEU A 20 -4.04 8.96 2.18
N GLN A 21 -3.59 8.62 3.40
CA GLN A 21 -3.21 7.24 3.76
C GLN A 21 -4.39 6.28 3.63
N THR A 22 -5.58 6.67 4.10
CA THR A 22 -6.80 5.86 3.93
C THR A 22 -7.12 5.64 2.45
N LEU A 23 -7.03 6.69 1.63
CA LEU A 23 -7.24 6.56 0.18
C LEU A 23 -6.18 5.69 -0.49
N LEU A 24 -4.92 5.72 -0.04
CA LEU A 24 -3.88 4.82 -0.54
C LEU A 24 -4.25 3.35 -0.30
N HIS A 25 -4.76 3.00 0.89
CA HIS A 25 -5.24 1.64 1.13
C HIS A 25 -6.39 1.23 0.19
N VAL A 26 -7.30 2.16 -0.11
CA VAL A 26 -8.36 1.93 -1.11
C VAL A 26 -7.76 1.73 -2.51
N ALA A 27 -6.74 2.50 -2.87
CA ALA A 27 -6.03 2.37 -4.14
C ALA A 27 -5.33 1.01 -4.28
N GLY A 28 -4.81 0.45 -3.18
CA GLY A 28 -4.31 -0.92 -3.14
C GLY A 28 -5.36 -1.96 -3.53
N GLY A 29 -6.58 -1.81 -3.00
CA GLY A 29 -7.72 -2.62 -3.43
C GLY A 29 -8.07 -2.44 -4.92
N TRP A 30 -7.98 -1.22 -5.44
CA TRP A 30 -8.18 -1.00 -6.88
C TRP A 30 -7.13 -1.69 -7.74
N TYR A 31 -5.86 -1.71 -7.33
CA TYR A 31 -4.84 -2.51 -8.02
C TYR A 31 -5.17 -4.01 -7.98
N TYR A 32 -5.60 -4.54 -6.84
CA TYR A 32 -6.04 -5.93 -6.72
C TYR A 32 -7.16 -6.28 -7.71
N PHE A 33 -8.09 -5.37 -7.94
CA PHE A 33 -9.19 -5.55 -8.91
C PHE A 33 -8.86 -5.11 -10.34
N GLY A 34 -7.61 -4.78 -10.67
CA GLY A 34 -7.20 -4.34 -12.01
C GLY A 34 -7.75 -2.96 -12.41
N ARG A 35 -8.18 -2.13 -11.45
CA ARG A 35 -8.72 -0.78 -11.67
C ARG A 35 -7.65 0.30 -11.51
N GLU A 36 -6.57 0.16 -12.28
CA GLU A 36 -5.40 1.01 -12.16
C GLU A 36 -5.70 2.50 -12.40
N ASP A 37 -6.62 2.81 -13.30
CA ASP A 37 -7.01 4.18 -13.64
C ASP A 37 -7.54 4.96 -12.43
N LEU A 38 -8.15 4.26 -11.46
CA LEU A 38 -8.63 4.86 -10.22
C LEU A 38 -7.51 4.99 -9.18
N ALA A 39 -6.57 4.04 -9.16
CA ALA A 39 -5.47 3.99 -8.19
C ALA A 39 -4.36 4.99 -8.49
N ARG A 40 -3.98 5.12 -9.77
CA ARG A 40 -2.84 5.94 -10.22
C ARG A 40 -2.93 7.40 -9.75
N PRO A 41 -4.08 8.10 -9.84
CA PRO A 41 -4.19 9.47 -9.37
C PRO A 41 -3.94 9.61 -7.86
N VAL A 42 -4.41 8.67 -7.04
CA VAL A 42 -4.20 8.71 -5.58
C VAL A 42 -2.71 8.54 -5.25
N LEU A 43 -2.03 7.61 -5.91
CA LEU A 43 -0.59 7.44 -5.75
C LEU A 43 0.18 8.67 -6.22
N GLN A 44 -0.26 9.31 -7.32
CA GLN A 44 0.40 10.49 -7.84
C GLN A 44 0.32 11.68 -6.86
N GLU A 45 -0.82 11.86 -6.19
CA GLU A 45 -0.96 12.89 -5.16
C GLU A 45 -0.06 12.60 -3.96
N ALA A 46 -0.06 11.36 -3.44
CA ALA A 46 0.83 10.98 -2.35
C ALA A 46 2.31 11.14 -2.68
N ARG A 47 2.70 10.73 -3.89
CA ARG A 47 4.06 10.92 -4.42
C ARG A 47 4.43 12.40 -4.47
N SER A 48 3.55 13.24 -5.02
CA SER A 48 3.82 14.68 -5.16
C SER A 48 4.03 15.31 -3.78
N LEU A 49 3.19 14.99 -2.81
CA LEU A 49 3.30 15.48 -1.44
C LEU A 49 4.57 14.99 -0.72
N LEU A 50 4.96 13.72 -0.93
CA LEU A 50 6.18 13.15 -0.36
C LEU A 50 7.45 13.82 -0.91
N LEU A 51 7.47 14.13 -2.21
CA LEU A 51 8.62 14.73 -2.89
C LEU A 51 8.69 16.26 -2.75
N GLU A 52 7.59 16.91 -2.40
CA GLU A 52 7.56 18.36 -2.12
C GLU A 52 8.36 18.73 -0.87
N GLY A 53 8.53 17.79 0.07
CA GLY A 53 9.35 17.99 1.27
C GLY A 53 8.74 18.97 2.30
N SER A 54 7.44 19.27 2.19
CA SER A 54 6.69 20.16 3.07
C SER A 54 6.17 19.46 4.34
N LEU A 55 6.23 18.13 4.40
CA LEU A 55 5.71 17.33 5.50
C LEU A 55 6.62 17.35 6.73
N SER A 56 6.00 17.33 7.92
CA SER A 56 6.73 17.05 9.15
C SER A 56 7.22 15.58 9.17
N PRO A 57 8.31 15.25 9.87
CA PRO A 57 8.80 13.86 9.94
C PRO A 57 7.74 12.86 10.47
N HIS A 58 6.88 13.32 11.38
CA HIS A 58 5.77 12.53 11.93
C HIS A 58 4.71 12.18 10.88
N GLU A 59 4.52 13.01 9.86
CA GLU A 59 3.56 12.80 8.77
C GLU A 59 4.20 12.12 7.55
N GLN A 60 5.47 12.43 7.28
CA GLN A 60 6.22 11.91 6.15
C GLN A 60 6.46 10.41 6.28
N LYS A 61 6.92 9.94 7.46
CA LYS A 61 7.19 8.51 7.69
C LYS A 61 5.96 7.62 7.42
N PRO A 62 4.79 7.81 8.10
CA PRO A 62 3.65 6.94 7.86
C PRO A 62 3.13 7.04 6.43
N LEU A 63 3.11 8.24 5.82
CA LEU A 63 2.69 8.37 4.43
C LEU A 63 3.64 7.63 3.48
N ALA A 64 4.96 7.74 3.68
CA ALA A 64 5.97 7.07 2.85
C ALA A 64 5.85 5.55 2.95
N CYS A 65 5.70 5.01 4.17
CA CYS A 65 5.48 3.58 4.39
C CYS A 65 4.19 3.11 3.71
N THR A 66 3.05 3.78 3.94
CA THR A 66 1.78 3.42 3.29
C THR A 66 1.86 3.50 1.77
N TYR A 67 2.49 4.54 1.23
CA TYR A 67 2.68 4.68 -0.21
C TYR A 67 3.49 3.52 -0.79
N VAL A 68 4.59 3.14 -0.14
CA VAL A 68 5.45 2.02 -0.55
C VAL A 68 4.71 0.69 -0.48
N THR A 69 3.97 0.42 0.59
CA THR A 69 3.16 -0.79 0.72
C THR A 69 2.17 -0.92 -0.43
N VAL A 70 1.46 0.16 -0.76
CA VAL A 70 0.47 0.17 -1.85
C VAL A 70 1.12 0.12 -3.23
N LEU A 71 2.29 0.75 -3.38
CA LEU A 71 3.07 0.70 -4.62
C LEU A 71 3.51 -0.73 -4.95
N GLY A 72 3.77 -1.56 -3.93
CA GLY A 72 4.05 -2.99 -4.11
C GLY A 72 2.89 -3.80 -4.71
N GLN A 73 1.68 -3.25 -4.72
CA GLN A 73 0.51 -3.92 -5.32
C GLN A 73 0.27 -3.49 -6.77
N ALA A 74 0.97 -2.44 -7.24
CA ALA A 74 0.88 -1.94 -8.60
C ALA A 74 1.72 -2.80 -9.56
N PRO A 75 1.44 -2.74 -10.89
CA PRO A 75 2.25 -3.42 -11.88
C PRO A 75 3.74 -3.07 -11.76
N MET A 76 4.61 -4.06 -11.96
CA MET A 76 6.05 -3.92 -11.75
C MET A 76 6.66 -2.77 -12.56
N GLU A 77 6.21 -2.61 -13.81
CA GLU A 77 6.68 -1.57 -14.74
C GLU A 77 6.33 -0.16 -14.25
N PHE A 78 5.24 -0.04 -13.49
CA PHE A 78 4.84 1.21 -12.86
C PHE A 78 5.55 1.45 -11.53
N ALA A 79 5.77 0.39 -10.75
CA ALA A 79 6.24 0.48 -9.38
C ALA A 79 7.76 0.59 -9.25
N LEU A 80 8.55 -0.16 -10.02
CA LEU A 80 10.02 -0.14 -9.94
C LEU A 80 10.61 1.28 -10.10
N PRO A 81 10.26 2.06 -11.13
CA PRO A 81 10.81 3.42 -11.29
C PRO A 81 10.47 4.34 -10.12
N ARG A 82 9.37 4.08 -9.41
CA ARG A 82 8.91 4.87 -8.27
C ARG A 82 9.59 4.48 -6.97
N PHE A 83 9.93 3.20 -6.78
CA PHE A 83 10.81 2.79 -5.68
C PHE A 83 12.19 3.42 -5.84
N GLU A 84 12.77 3.34 -7.04
CA GLU A 84 14.05 4.00 -7.34
C GLU A 84 13.99 5.49 -7.08
N GLU A 85 12.94 6.16 -7.55
CA GLU A 85 12.77 7.60 -7.33
C GLU A 85 12.73 7.96 -5.85
N LEU A 86 12.02 7.19 -5.01
CA LEU A 86 11.99 7.45 -3.58
C LEU A 86 13.37 7.29 -2.95
N PHE A 87 14.14 6.27 -3.31
CA PHE A 87 15.50 6.14 -2.77
C PHE A 87 16.42 7.30 -3.16
N HIS A 88 16.22 7.90 -4.33
CA HIS A 88 17.03 9.02 -4.79
C HIS A 88 16.55 10.38 -4.28
N LYS A 89 15.23 10.59 -4.20
CA LYS A 89 14.63 11.92 -4.00
C LYS A 89 13.91 12.10 -2.67
N LEU A 90 13.63 11.03 -1.94
CA LEU A 90 12.97 11.15 -0.63
C LEU A 90 13.99 11.61 0.40
N GLU A 91 14.15 12.93 0.49
CA GLU A 91 14.94 13.55 1.53
C GLU A 91 14.14 13.58 2.84
N ARG A 92 14.85 13.63 3.97
CA ARG A 92 14.31 13.99 5.29
C ARG A 92 13.46 12.96 6.04
N VAL A 93 13.54 11.67 5.72
CA VAL A 93 13.03 10.61 6.62
C VAL A 93 13.87 10.61 7.90
N HIS A 94 13.42 11.37 8.90
CA HIS A 94 14.11 11.57 10.17
C HIS A 94 13.24 11.11 11.32
N ASP A 95 13.91 10.69 12.40
CA ASP A 95 13.24 10.48 13.66
C ASP A 95 12.92 11.83 14.30
N ALA A 96 11.66 12.00 14.73
CA ALA A 96 11.26 13.15 15.53
C ALA A 96 11.49 12.85 17.02
N PHE A 97 11.96 13.84 17.78
CA PHE A 97 12.06 13.79 19.24
C PHE A 97 13.00 12.74 19.87
N THR A 98 14.02 12.26 19.14
CA THR A 98 15.04 11.35 19.70
C THR A 98 16.30 12.11 20.08
N THR A 99 16.78 11.97 21.33
CA THR A 99 18.07 12.52 21.81
C THR A 99 19.29 11.74 21.32
N ASN A 100 19.09 10.66 20.57
CA ASN A 100 20.15 9.75 20.16
C ASN A 100 20.50 9.97 18.69
N SER A 101 21.67 10.56 18.44
CA SER A 101 22.18 10.89 17.10
C SER A 101 22.41 9.69 16.18
N HIS A 102 22.38 8.47 16.73
CA HIS A 102 22.66 7.22 16.02
C HIS A 102 21.42 6.36 15.78
N TYR A 103 20.24 6.83 16.17
CA TYR A 103 18.97 6.12 15.95
C TYR A 103 18.33 6.62 14.66
N ALA A 104 17.97 5.69 13.76
CA ALA A 104 17.38 5.97 12.45
C ALA A 104 16.19 5.04 12.16
N LEU A 105 15.31 4.88 13.14
CA LEU A 105 14.18 3.95 13.08
C LEU A 105 13.25 4.27 11.90
N SER A 106 12.96 5.54 11.65
CA SER A 106 12.08 5.94 10.54
C SER A 106 12.63 5.51 9.18
N LYS A 107 13.96 5.56 9.01
CA LYS A 107 14.62 5.07 7.79
C LYS A 107 14.57 3.56 7.68
N LEU A 108 14.80 2.84 8.79
CA LEU A 108 14.73 1.38 8.82
C LEU A 108 13.31 0.88 8.53
N MET A 109 12.29 1.49 9.13
CA MET A 109 10.87 1.17 8.87
C MET A 109 10.50 1.41 7.40
N PHE A 110 11.03 2.48 6.81
CA PHE A 110 10.82 2.76 5.39
C PHE A 110 11.48 1.71 4.50
N VAL A 111 12.76 1.38 4.75
CA VAL A 111 13.49 0.35 4.01
C VAL A 111 12.81 -1.01 4.16
N GLU A 112 12.39 -1.37 5.36
CA GLU A 112 11.64 -2.59 5.63
C GLU A 112 10.34 -2.65 4.82
N ALA A 113 9.56 -1.56 4.81
CA ALA A 113 8.35 -1.48 4.00
C ALA A 113 8.65 -1.68 2.50
N VAL A 114 9.74 -1.13 1.99
CA VAL A 114 10.15 -1.31 0.59
C VAL A 114 10.54 -2.76 0.30
N VAL A 115 11.34 -3.37 1.17
CA VAL A 115 11.74 -4.76 1.02
C VAL A 115 10.52 -5.67 1.04
N LEU A 116 9.61 -5.51 2.00
CA LEU A 116 8.37 -6.29 2.10
C LEU A 116 7.47 -6.10 0.87
N ALA A 117 7.38 -4.88 0.33
CA ALA A 117 6.63 -4.61 -0.89
C ALA A 117 7.23 -5.35 -2.10
N LEU A 118 8.55 -5.30 -2.28
CA LEU A 118 9.26 -5.91 -3.42
C LEU A 118 9.26 -7.44 -3.39
N VAL A 119 9.25 -8.06 -2.21
CA VAL A 119 9.24 -9.53 -2.08
C VAL A 119 7.83 -10.11 -1.94
N SER A 120 6.79 -9.26 -2.00
CA SER A 120 5.41 -9.72 -1.90
C SER A 120 4.99 -10.55 -3.11
N ASP A 121 4.12 -11.53 -2.89
CA ASP A 121 3.56 -12.34 -3.98
C ASP A 121 2.79 -11.48 -4.99
N ASP A 122 2.10 -10.42 -4.50
CA ASP A 122 1.41 -9.43 -5.33
C ASP A 122 2.36 -8.79 -6.37
N PHE A 123 3.59 -8.49 -5.95
CA PHE A 123 4.61 -7.86 -6.78
C PHE A 123 5.36 -8.85 -7.68
N VAL A 124 5.72 -10.02 -7.15
CA VAL A 124 6.57 -11.01 -7.85
C VAL A 124 5.77 -11.80 -8.88
N VAL A 125 4.54 -12.20 -8.54
CA VAL A 125 3.71 -13.09 -9.36
C VAL A 125 2.75 -12.27 -10.25
N GLY A 126 2.46 -11.04 -9.85
CA GLY A 126 1.52 -10.16 -10.52
C GLY A 126 0.10 -10.34 -10.00
N THR A 127 -0.63 -9.23 -9.93
CA THR A 127 -1.93 -9.14 -9.26
C THR A 127 -3.01 -10.00 -9.94
N GLU A 128 -2.95 -10.17 -11.26
CA GLU A 128 -3.91 -11.02 -11.99
C GLU A 128 -3.79 -12.50 -11.63
N VAL A 129 -2.55 -13.02 -11.60
CA VAL A 129 -2.28 -14.42 -11.27
C VAL A 129 -2.61 -14.69 -9.80
N ARG A 130 -2.26 -13.75 -8.91
CA ARG A 130 -2.61 -13.86 -7.49
C ARG A 130 -4.12 -13.93 -7.28
N ARG A 131 -4.88 -13.05 -7.93
CA ARG A 131 -6.35 -13.05 -7.84
C ARG A 131 -6.95 -14.33 -8.39
N TRP A 132 -6.42 -14.83 -9.51
CA TRP A 132 -6.84 -16.13 -10.05
C TRP A 132 -6.61 -17.28 -9.06
N LEU A 133 -5.45 -17.31 -8.39
CA LEU A 133 -5.15 -18.29 -7.35
C LEU A 133 -6.12 -18.18 -6.16
N ASP A 134 -6.46 -16.96 -5.73
CA ASP A 134 -7.44 -16.74 -4.66
C ASP A 134 -8.84 -17.25 -5.05
N ASP A 135 -9.27 -16.96 -6.28
CA ASP A 135 -10.56 -17.43 -6.82
C ASP A 135 -10.60 -18.96 -6.89
N ASP A 136 -9.52 -19.61 -7.34
CA ASP A 136 -9.41 -21.08 -7.38
C ASP A 136 -9.41 -21.68 -5.97
N GLU A 137 -8.61 -21.13 -5.05
CA GLU A 137 -8.55 -21.58 -3.66
C GLU A 137 -9.91 -21.47 -2.97
N TYR A 138 -10.66 -20.39 -3.25
CA TYR A 138 -12.03 -20.22 -2.75
C TYR A 138 -12.96 -21.34 -3.22
N LEU A 139 -12.90 -21.71 -4.51
CA LEU A 139 -13.70 -22.80 -5.06
C LEU A 139 -13.34 -24.15 -4.42
N VAL A 140 -12.04 -24.42 -4.22
CA VAL A 140 -11.56 -25.62 -3.55
C VAL A 140 -12.06 -25.69 -2.11
N ARG A 141 -11.91 -24.61 -1.32
CA ARG A 141 -12.40 -24.55 0.07
C ARG A 141 -13.90 -24.78 0.13
N ARG A 142 -14.66 -24.16 -0.77
CA ARG A 142 -16.13 -24.31 -0.83
C ARG A 142 -16.53 -25.76 -1.09
N ARG A 143 -15.82 -26.44 -2.00
CA ARG A 143 -16.03 -27.87 -2.26
C ARG A 143 -15.72 -28.71 -1.02
N ILE A 144 -14.56 -28.51 -0.40
CA ILE A 144 -14.16 -29.24 0.81
C ILE A 144 -15.22 -29.08 1.89
N HIS A 145 -15.68 -27.86 2.17
CA HIS A 145 -16.72 -27.62 3.18
C HIS A 145 -18.03 -28.34 2.86
N ARG A 146 -18.45 -28.38 1.59
CA ARG A 146 -19.66 -29.12 1.19
C ARG A 146 -19.48 -30.63 1.38
N ASP A 147 -18.35 -31.17 0.94
CA ASP A 147 -18.06 -32.59 1.00
C ASP A 147 -17.94 -33.04 2.47
N VAL A 148 -17.28 -32.25 3.33
CA VAL A 148 -17.21 -32.47 4.79
C VAL A 148 -18.61 -32.47 5.43
N ARG A 149 -19.47 -31.49 5.11
CA ARG A 149 -20.86 -31.49 5.62
C ARG A 149 -21.64 -32.74 5.19
N THR A 150 -21.43 -33.21 3.97
CA THR A 150 -22.07 -34.42 3.45
C THR A 150 -21.63 -35.65 4.24
N LEU A 151 -20.33 -35.77 4.52
CA LEU A 151 -19.79 -36.86 5.32
C LEU A 151 -20.23 -36.81 6.79
N MET A 152 -20.30 -35.62 7.40
CA MET A 152 -20.81 -35.46 8.77
C MET A 152 -22.27 -35.92 8.88
N ALA A 153 -23.12 -35.48 7.94
CA ALA A 153 -24.52 -35.91 7.90
C ALA A 153 -24.67 -37.43 7.71
N GLN A 154 -23.82 -38.06 6.89
CA GLN A 154 -23.78 -39.51 6.72
C GLN A 154 -23.30 -40.25 7.98
N ALA A 155 -22.42 -39.63 8.76
CA ALA A 155 -21.92 -40.17 10.03
C ALA A 155 -22.87 -39.91 11.22
N GLY A 156 -24.00 -39.23 11.00
CA GLY A 156 -24.95 -38.89 12.06
C GLY A 156 -24.47 -37.79 13.01
N LEU A 157 -23.51 -36.96 12.58
CA LEU A 157 -22.99 -35.79 13.27
C LEU A 157 -23.59 -34.49 12.71
#